data_AF-A0A2E3A946-F1
#
_entry.id   AF-A0A2E3A946-F1
#
_cell.length_a   1.000
_cell.length_b   1.000
_cell.length_c   1.000
_cell.angle_alpha   90.00
_cell.angle_beta   90.00
_cell.angle_gamma   90.00
#
_symmetry.space_group_name_H-M   'P 1'
#
loop_
_entity.id
_entity.type
_entity.pdbx_description
1 polymer ?
#
loop_
_entity_poly.entity_id
_entity_poly.type
_entity_poly.pdbx_seq_one_letter_code
_entity_poly.pdbx_strand_id
1 'polypeptide(L)'
;MAQVVHHLADSHSHAYHRSKHALLESTPRIKDYEEANCAKLEDVSSSDVSSSILILKGIHKRWVAFFESLSESQFQYEYHHPERSKNYPLHVVMKLYAWHSMHHLEHIRSLKKRMVNANT
;
A
#
# COMPACT_ATOMS: atom_id res chain seq x y z
N MET A 1 5.07 -7.59 -14.37
CA MET A 1 3.73 -7.68 -13.73
C MET A 1 3.84 -8.16 -12.29
N ALA A 2 4.51 -9.30 -12.01
CA ALA A 2 4.66 -9.84 -10.66
C ALA A 2 5.20 -8.84 -9.63
N GLN A 3 6.32 -8.16 -9.95
CA GLN A 3 6.90 -7.12 -9.10
C GLN A 3 5.91 -6.02 -8.67
N VAL A 4 4.96 -5.62 -9.53
CA VAL A 4 3.93 -4.62 -9.16
C VAL A 4 2.98 -5.19 -8.12
N VAL A 5 2.62 -6.46 -8.23
CA VAL A 5 1.72 -7.14 -7.27
C VAL A 5 2.42 -7.35 -5.93
N HIS A 6 3.71 -7.74 -5.94
CA HIS A 6 4.53 -7.85 -4.72
C HIS A 6 4.68 -6.49 -4.04
N HIS A 7 5.06 -5.45 -4.79
CA HIS A 7 5.15 -4.08 -4.29
C HIS A 7 3.83 -3.60 -3.64
N LEU A 8 2.68 -3.88 -4.26
CA LEU A 8 1.39 -3.54 -3.67
C LEU A 8 1.18 -4.23 -2.32
N ALA A 9 1.54 -5.52 -2.19
CA ALA A 9 1.44 -6.22 -0.92
C ALA A 9 2.31 -5.58 0.18
N ASP A 10 3.56 -5.22 -0.14
CA ASP A 10 4.48 -4.59 0.81
C ASP A 10 4.02 -3.18 1.21
N SER A 11 3.69 -2.36 0.21
CA SER A 11 3.28 -0.97 0.41
C SER A 11 2.00 -0.88 1.26
N HIS A 12 1.01 -1.73 0.98
CA HIS A 12 -0.25 -1.75 1.72
C HIS A 12 -0.09 -2.36 3.11
N SER A 13 0.85 -3.31 3.30
CA SER A 13 1.23 -3.82 4.63
C SER A 13 1.79 -2.71 5.51
N HIS A 14 2.75 -1.93 5.01
CA HIS A 14 3.28 -0.79 5.75
C HIS A 14 2.20 0.24 6.06
N ALA A 15 1.38 0.61 5.08
CA ALA A 15 0.33 1.61 5.23
C ALA A 15 -0.71 1.24 6.30
N TYR A 16 -1.12 -0.02 6.33
CA TYR A 16 -2.04 -0.53 7.33
C TYR A 16 -1.47 -0.42 8.75
N HIS A 17 -0.21 -0.80 8.96
CA HIS A 17 0.43 -0.67 10.27
C HIS A 17 0.63 0.80 10.67
N ARG A 18 1.09 1.65 9.74
CA ARG A 18 1.23 3.10 9.95
C ARG A 18 -0.11 3.74 10.34
N SER A 19 -1.22 3.28 9.74
CA SER A 19 -2.57 3.75 10.09
C SER A 19 -2.93 3.39 11.54
N LYS A 20 -2.60 2.18 11.99
CA LYS A 20 -2.80 1.78 13.39
C LYS A 20 -1.95 2.58 14.36
N HIS A 21 -0.68 2.82 14.04
CA HIS A 21 0.18 3.66 14.87
C HIS A 21 -0.40 5.07 15.01
N ALA A 22 -0.84 5.68 13.91
CA ALA A 22 -1.50 6.98 13.96
C ALA A 22 -2.75 7.01 14.86
N LEU A 23 -3.49 5.89 14.95
CA LEU A 23 -4.64 5.80 15.86
C LEU A 23 -4.23 5.66 17.34
N LEU A 24 -3.13 4.95 17.61
CA LEU A 24 -2.75 4.51 18.95
C LEU A 24 -1.72 5.42 19.64
N GLU A 25 -1.00 6.23 18.87
CA GLU A 25 0.13 7.04 19.33
C GLU A 25 -0.08 8.51 18.97
N SER A 26 0.52 9.42 19.73
CA SER A 26 0.48 10.86 19.43
C SER A 26 1.46 11.21 18.30
N THR A 27 0.94 11.33 17.08
CA THR A 27 1.69 11.65 15.84
C THR A 27 3.01 10.90 15.71
N PRO A 28 2.98 9.55 15.59
CA PRO A 28 4.19 8.75 15.58
C PRO A 28 5.05 9.03 14.35
N ARG A 29 6.36 8.95 14.54
CA ARG A 29 7.34 8.97 13.43
C ARG A 29 7.43 7.57 12.85
N ILE A 30 6.99 7.40 11.62
CA ILE A 30 6.99 6.08 10.97
C ILE A 30 8.39 5.74 10.45
N LYS A 31 8.68 4.43 10.41
CA LYS A 31 9.83 3.92 9.66
C LYS A 31 9.53 3.99 8.17
N ASP A 32 10.47 4.56 7.42
CA ASP A 32 10.43 4.50 5.97
C ASP A 32 11.08 3.21 5.43
N TYR A 33 10.81 2.89 4.18
CA TYR A 33 11.36 1.71 3.52
C TYR A 33 11.71 2.04 2.08
N GLU A 34 12.85 1.51 1.63
CA GLU A 34 13.30 1.71 0.25
C GLU A 34 12.66 0.67 -0.67
N GLU A 35 11.62 1.09 -1.39
CA GLU A 35 10.84 0.24 -2.29
C GLU A 35 11.72 -0.46 -3.34
N ALA A 36 12.71 0.25 -3.86
CA ALA A 36 13.66 -0.29 -4.83
C ALA A 36 14.58 -1.35 -4.24
N ASN A 37 14.83 -1.33 -2.93
CA ASN A 37 15.60 -2.36 -2.25
C ASN A 37 14.73 -3.58 -1.94
N CYS A 38 13.48 -3.38 -1.50
CA CYS A 38 12.51 -4.47 -1.33
C CYS A 38 12.28 -5.24 -2.63
N ALA A 39 12.15 -4.54 -3.76
CA ALA A 39 11.95 -5.15 -5.08
C ALA A 39 13.10 -6.05 -5.57
N LYS A 40 14.28 -5.98 -4.92
CA LYS A 40 15.46 -6.79 -5.24
C LYS A 40 15.62 -8.02 -4.33
N LEU A 41 14.79 -8.16 -3.30
CA LEU A 41 14.84 -9.31 -2.40
C LEU A 41 14.35 -10.58 -3.14
N GLU A 42 14.88 -11.73 -2.74
CA GLU A 42 14.63 -13.01 -3.43
C GLU A 42 13.16 -13.41 -3.42
N ASP A 43 12.42 -13.13 -2.35
CA ASP A 43 10.99 -13.42 -2.24
C ASP A 43 10.14 -12.60 -3.23
N VAL A 44 10.59 -11.40 -3.60
CA VAL A 44 9.93 -10.50 -4.57
C VAL A 44 10.33 -10.80 -6.03
N SER A 45 11.39 -11.60 -6.24
CA SER A 45 11.85 -12.02 -7.56
C SER A 45 10.97 -13.11 -8.20
N SER A 46 10.09 -13.73 -7.40
CA SER A 46 9.18 -14.78 -7.86
C SER A 46 8.24 -14.30 -8.97
N SER A 47 7.89 -15.21 -9.88
CA SER A 47 6.82 -14.98 -10.85
C SER A 47 5.43 -15.34 -10.30
N ASP A 48 5.37 -16.13 -9.22
CA ASP A 48 4.13 -16.48 -8.54
C ASP A 48 3.69 -15.35 -7.61
N VAL A 49 2.51 -14.79 -7.89
CA VAL A 49 1.91 -13.67 -7.14
C VAL A 49 0.86 -14.10 -6.12
N SER A 50 0.59 -15.40 -6.01
CA SER A 50 -0.54 -15.94 -5.24
C SER A 50 -0.50 -15.50 -3.77
N SER A 51 0.67 -15.58 -3.14
CA SER A 51 0.88 -15.13 -1.76
C SER A 51 0.62 -13.62 -1.59
N SER A 52 1.11 -12.78 -2.50
CA SER A 52 0.87 -11.34 -2.46
C SER A 52 -0.61 -10.99 -2.64
N ILE A 53 -1.34 -11.73 -3.48
CA ILE A 53 -2.79 -11.56 -3.63
C ILE A 53 -3.52 -11.92 -2.32
N LEU A 54 -3.12 -13.01 -1.64
CA LEU A 54 -3.70 -13.39 -0.35
C LEU A 54 -3.43 -12.34 0.73
N ILE A 55 -2.20 -11.80 0.78
CA ILE A 55 -1.82 -10.70 1.66
C ILE A 55 -2.71 -9.47 1.41
N LEU A 56 -2.84 -9.04 0.15
CA LEU A 56 -3.68 -7.89 -0.22
C LEU A 56 -5.15 -8.10 0.19
N LYS A 57 -5.72 -9.27 -0.07
CA LYS A 57 -7.10 -9.61 0.34
C LYS A 57 -7.27 -9.51 1.86
N GLY A 58 -6.35 -10.10 2.63
CA GLY A 58 -6.40 -10.09 4.09
C GLY A 58 -6.24 -8.69 4.68
N ILE A 59 -5.27 -7.93 4.17
CA ILE A 59 -4.99 -6.57 4.64
C ILE A 59 -6.15 -5.64 4.31
N HIS A 60 -6.65 -5.63 3.07
CA HIS A 60 -7.75 -4.74 2.69
C HIS A 60 -9.01 -5.03 3.50
N LYS A 61 -9.33 -6.31 3.75
CA LYS A 61 -10.46 -6.68 4.61
C LYS A 61 -10.34 -6.08 6.01
N ARG A 62 -9.15 -6.14 6.63
CA ARG A 62 -8.92 -5.59 7.97
C ARG A 62 -8.80 -4.07 7.97
N TRP A 63 -8.23 -3.50 6.91
CA TRP A 63 -7.97 -2.06 6.83
C TRP A 63 -9.24 -1.27 6.54
N VAL A 64 -10.16 -1.81 5.74
CA VAL A 64 -11.52 -1.27 5.57
C VAL A 64 -12.25 -1.28 6.91
N ALA A 65 -12.31 -2.42 7.61
CA ALA A 65 -12.94 -2.51 8.92
C ALA A 65 -12.31 -1.55 9.95
N PHE A 66 -11.00 -1.32 9.87
CA PHE A 66 -10.32 -0.30 10.66
C PHE A 66 -10.85 1.11 10.36
N PHE A 67 -10.90 1.53 9.09
CA PHE A 67 -11.38 2.87 8.73
C PHE A 67 -12.87 3.05 9.05
N GLU A 68 -13.70 2.02 8.87
CA GLU A 68 -15.12 2.03 9.24
C GLU A 68 -15.35 2.16 10.75
N SER A 69 -14.37 1.77 11.57
CA SER A 69 -14.45 1.86 13.03
C SER A 69 -14.06 3.23 13.60
N LEU A 70 -13.50 4.13 12.78
CA LEU A 70 -13.01 5.43 13.24
C LEU A 70 -14.16 6.42 13.42
N SER A 71 -14.08 7.24 14.47
CA SER A 71 -14.89 8.46 14.56
C SER A 71 -14.41 9.50 13.55
N GLU A 72 -15.27 10.48 13.26
CA GLU A 72 -14.93 11.60 12.37
C GLU A 72 -13.69 12.39 12.86
N SER A 73 -13.52 12.54 14.18
CA SER A 73 -12.34 13.20 14.75
C SER A 73 -11.06 12.37 14.62
N GLN A 74 -11.15 11.04 14.73
CA GLN A 74 -10.01 10.14 14.58
C GLN A 74 -9.45 10.13 13.15
N PHE A 75 -10.25 10.47 12.14
CA PHE A 75 -9.75 10.66 10.77
C PHE A 75 -8.71 11.78 10.63
N GLN A 76 -8.64 12.71 11.59
CA GLN A 76 -7.64 13.77 11.65
C GLN A 76 -6.33 13.32 12.32
N TYR A 77 -6.31 12.16 12.98
CA TYR A 77 -5.07 11.63 13.55
C TYR A 77 -4.11 11.31 12.42
N GLU A 78 -2.81 11.43 12.69
CA GLU A 78 -1.79 11.45 11.65
C GLU A 78 -0.53 10.73 12.10
N TYR A 79 0.30 10.37 11.12
CA TYR A 79 1.69 10.00 11.37
C TYR A 79 2.64 10.99 10.68
N HIS A 80 3.85 11.15 11.23
CA HIS A 80 4.91 11.93 10.61
C HIS A 80 5.81 11.02 9.75
N HIS A 81 5.98 11.39 8.48
CA HIS A 81 6.90 10.74 7.56
C HIS A 81 8.23 11.51 7.52
N PRO A 82 9.31 11.00 8.16
CA PRO A 82 10.54 11.76 8.37
C PRO A 82 11.23 12.14 7.07
N GLU A 83 11.40 11.21 6.13
CA GLU A 83 12.09 11.47 4.84
C GLU A 83 11.36 12.48 3.95
N ARG A 84 10.05 12.65 4.15
CA ARG A 84 9.24 13.62 3.40
C ARG A 84 8.99 14.90 4.20
N SER A 85 9.46 14.97 5.45
CA SER A 85 9.19 16.05 6.41
C SER A 85 7.71 16.46 6.43
N LYS A 86 6.81 15.46 6.44
CA LYS A 86 5.37 15.70 6.22
C LYS A 86 4.50 14.81 7.09
N ASN A 87 3.41 15.38 7.60
CA ASN A 87 2.38 14.64 8.31
C ASN A 87 1.30 14.12 7.35
N TYR A 88 0.77 12.95 7.65
CA TYR A 88 -0.26 12.28 6.86
C TYR A 88 -1.45 11.95 7.76
N PRO A 89 -2.50 12.78 7.73
CA PRO A 89 -3.77 12.46 8.37
C PRO A 89 -4.41 11.20 7.78
N LEU A 90 -5.08 10.40 8.61
CA LEU A 90 -5.71 9.15 8.22
C LEU A 90 -6.69 9.30 7.06
N HIS A 91 -7.45 10.41 7.00
CA HIS A 91 -8.32 10.68 5.85
C HIS A 91 -7.56 10.89 4.53
N VAL A 92 -6.35 11.44 4.58
CA VAL A 92 -5.48 11.59 3.40
C VAL A 92 -4.89 10.24 3.02
N VAL A 93 -4.45 9.44 4.00
CA VAL A 93 -3.91 8.09 3.77
C VAL A 93 -4.94 7.20 3.06
N MET A 94 -6.19 7.20 3.53
CA MET A 94 -7.27 6.43 2.90
C MET A 94 -7.44 6.79 1.42
N LYS A 95 -7.51 8.10 1.09
CA LYS A 95 -7.64 8.58 -0.29
C LYS A 95 -6.40 8.25 -1.13
N LEU A 96 -5.21 8.43 -0.55
CA LEU A 96 -3.94 8.14 -1.21
C LEU A 96 -3.85 6.68 -1.63
N TYR A 97 -4.20 5.74 -0.75
CA TYR A 97 -4.10 4.32 -1.04
C TYR A 97 -5.25 3.76 -1.91
N ALA A 98 -6.42 4.41 -1.91
CA ALA A 98 -7.44 4.18 -2.92
C ALA A 98 -6.93 4.56 -4.32
N TRP A 99 -6.32 5.74 -4.47
CA TRP A 99 -5.69 6.15 -5.74
C TRP A 99 -4.53 5.22 -6.12
N HIS A 100 -3.65 4.88 -5.18
CA HIS A 100 -2.50 4.01 -5.40
C HIS A 100 -2.91 2.65 -5.98
N SER A 101 -3.99 2.06 -5.44
CA SER A 101 -4.57 0.81 -5.92
C SER A 101 -4.97 0.91 -7.40
N MET A 102 -5.70 1.97 -7.75
CA MET A 102 -6.18 2.19 -9.12
C MET A 102 -5.03 2.49 -10.08
N HIS A 103 -4.06 3.29 -9.64
CA HIS A 103 -2.88 3.65 -10.42
C HIS A 103 -2.09 2.40 -10.86
N HIS A 104 -1.78 1.49 -9.92
CA HIS A 104 -1.04 0.27 -10.25
C HIS A 104 -1.88 -0.76 -11.02
N LEU A 105 -3.20 -0.80 -10.80
CA LEU A 105 -4.08 -1.62 -11.61
C LEU A 105 -4.05 -1.21 -13.09
N GLU A 106 -4.04 0.09 -13.37
CA GLU A 106 -3.91 0.59 -14.74
C GLU A 106 -2.55 0.26 -15.37
N HIS A 107 -1.46 0.30 -14.60
CA HIS A 107 -0.15 -0.18 -15.07
C HIS A 107 -0.21 -1.66 -15.49
N ILE A 108 -0.84 -2.52 -14.68
CA ILE A 108 -1.00 -3.95 -14.99
C ILE A 108 -1.86 -4.14 -16.25
N ARG A 109 -2.97 -3.42 -16.37
CA ARG A 109 -3.86 -3.46 -17.55
C ARG A 109 -3.14 -3.04 -18.82
N SER A 110 -2.40 -1.93 -18.77
CA SER A 110 -1.62 -1.40 -19.89
C SER A 110 -0.54 -2.38 -20.34
N LEU A 111 0.22 -2.97 -19.41
CA LEU A 111 1.21 -4.01 -19.71
C LEU A 111 0.58 -5.22 -20.38
N LYS A 112 -0.54 -5.73 -19.83
CA LYS A 112 -1.26 -6.87 -20.42
C LYS A 112 -1.71 -6.57 -21.86
N LYS A 113 -2.26 -5.37 -22.11
CA LYS A 113 -2.68 -4.96 -23.46
C LYS A 113 -1.52 -4.94 -24.46
N ARG A 114 -0.36 -4.40 -24.04
CA ARG A 114 0.86 -4.38 -24.88
C ARG A 114 1.37 -5.79 -25.20
N MET A 115 1.31 -6.71 -24.24
CA MET A 115 1.73 -8.10 -24.45
C MET A 115 0.80 -8.86 -25.42
N VAL A 116 -0.50 -8.61 -25.36
CA VAL A 116 -1.45 -9.21 -26.32
C VAL A 116 -1.18 -8.70 -27.74
N ASN A 117 -1.04 -7.38 -27.90
CA ASN A 117 -0.81 -6.77 -29.22
C ASN A 117 0.55 -7.15 -29.84
N ALA A 118 1.54 -7.54 -29.04
CA ALA A 118 2.84 -7.99 -29.54
C ALA A 118 2.84 -9.46 -30.02
N ASN A 119 1.81 -10.23 -29.67
CA ASN A 119 1.66 -11.65 -30.00
C ASN A 119 0.59 -11.90 -31.09
N THR A 120 0.06 -10.84 -31.69
CA THR A 120 -0.91 -10.83 -32.80
C THR A 120 -0.31 -10.11 -33.99
#